data_AF-A0A8C5Q3V9-F1
#
_entry.id   AF-A0A8C5Q3V9-F1
#
_cell.length_a   1.000
_cell.length_b   1.000
_cell.length_c   1.000
_cell.angle_alpha   90.00
_cell.angle_beta   90.00
_cell.angle_gamma   90.00
#
_symmetry.space_group_name_H-M   'P 1'
#
loop_
_entity.id
_entity.type
_entity.pdbx_description
1 polymer ?
#
loop_
_entity_poly.entity_id
_entity_poly.type
_entity_poly.pdbx_seq_one_letter_code
_entity_poly.pdbx_strand_id
1 'polypeptide(L)'
;MKHFMRMVVQVWFYFYCVCVWRFLKFILRKLTGRCELQRICYNNKPGAGRSLKIETSLKASKNKLLQTAVTVHPDAIEKTIEDIMALKNVNVDTNPQLSVSLQACLLQIVGYRNLTLEVERLRREAYDADNNQHEEMLHQLWKLLKPGVPLEARISKQWCEIGFQGDDPKTDFRGMGLLGLCNLVYFAEKENASALQILSDSLQPKSRDVGKDDFSKTSKLEWEMKKFDKSIGYSFAIVGINITDLAYNLLISGALKTHLYNVAPESPTLHHFQQTFCFLMQEFHKFWIEEDPLDIMEFNRVRTKFYKRILKQLQNTDMALCPHFAASEGLVNL
;
A
#
# COMPACT_ATOMS: atom_id res chain seq x y z
N MET A 1 20.96 -35.02 3.83
CA MET A 1 20.18 -35.88 4.75
C MET A 1 19.52 -35.12 5.91
N LYS A 2 20.25 -34.32 6.72
CA LYS A 2 19.66 -33.55 7.86
C LYS A 2 18.58 -32.51 7.48
N HIS A 3 18.78 -31.77 6.38
CA HIS A 3 17.77 -30.82 5.87
C HIS A 3 16.50 -31.50 5.37
N PHE A 4 16.64 -32.64 4.69
CA PHE A 4 15.52 -33.45 4.23
C PHE A 4 14.70 -34.01 5.40
N MET A 5 15.35 -34.57 6.43
CA MET A 5 14.66 -35.05 7.63
C MET A 5 13.95 -33.92 8.39
N ARG A 6 14.55 -32.72 8.51
CA ARG A 6 13.87 -31.54 9.07
C ARG A 6 12.63 -31.13 8.28
N MET A 7 12.73 -31.13 6.95
CA MET A 7 11.60 -30.82 6.07
C MET A 7 10.47 -31.84 6.24
N VAL A 8 10.80 -33.14 6.27
CA VAL A 8 9.83 -34.23 6.50
C VAL A 8 9.15 -34.07 7.87
N VAL A 9 9.90 -33.80 8.94
CA VAL A 9 9.34 -33.56 10.28
C VAL A 9 8.42 -32.34 10.30
N GLN A 10 8.79 -31.24 9.64
CA GLN A 10 7.93 -30.06 9.53
C GLN A 10 6.62 -30.35 8.78
N VAL A 11 6.69 -31.16 7.71
CA VAL A 11 5.49 -31.58 6.96
C VAL A 11 4.59 -32.46 7.83
N TRP A 12 5.14 -33.46 8.54
CA TRP A 12 4.36 -34.30 9.45
C TRP A 12 3.75 -33.51 10.61
N PHE A 13 4.52 -32.60 11.20
CA PHE A 13 4.04 -31.72 12.26
C PHE A 13 2.90 -30.82 11.76
N TYR A 14 3.03 -30.26 10.56
CA TYR A 14 1.96 -29.50 9.91
C TYR A 14 0.68 -30.33 9.74
N PHE A 15 0.79 -31.54 9.18
CA PHE A 15 -0.36 -32.44 9.02
C PHE A 15 -1.00 -32.81 10.36
N TYR A 16 -0.19 -33.09 11.37
CA TYR A 16 -0.66 -33.36 12.73
C TYR A 16 -1.43 -32.18 13.31
N CYS A 17 -0.86 -30.97 13.26
CA CYS A 17 -1.53 -29.74 13.71
C CYS A 17 -2.85 -29.50 12.96
N VAL A 18 -2.90 -29.76 11.65
CA VAL A 18 -4.12 -29.65 10.85
C VAL A 18 -5.19 -30.64 11.30
N CYS A 19 -4.82 -31.90 11.56
CA CYS A 19 -5.74 -32.93 12.03
C CYS A 19 -6.29 -32.62 13.43
N VAL A 20 -5.41 -32.23 14.36
CA VAL A 20 -5.79 -31.81 15.71
C VAL A 20 -6.70 -30.59 15.66
N TRP A 21 -6.37 -29.58 14.86
CA TRP A 21 -7.21 -28.38 14.71
C TRP A 21 -8.60 -28.70 14.15
N ARG A 22 -8.71 -29.64 13.20
CA ARG A 22 -10.00 -30.09 12.66
C ARG A 22 -10.84 -30.80 13.72
N PHE A 23 -10.22 -31.66 14.52
CA PHE A 23 -10.90 -32.34 15.62
C PHE A 23 -11.37 -31.34 16.69
N LEU A 24 -10.53 -30.37 17.05
CA LEU A 24 -10.89 -29.27 17.95
C LEU A 24 -12.06 -28.44 17.40
N LYS A 25 -12.09 -28.14 16.10
CA LYS A 25 -13.23 -27.43 15.47
C LYS A 25 -14.54 -28.20 15.65
N PHE A 26 -14.50 -29.52 15.49
CA PHE A 26 -15.66 -30.38 15.69
C PHE A 26 -16.12 -30.37 17.15
N ILE A 27 -15.20 -30.56 18.10
CA ILE A 27 -15.49 -30.48 19.54
C ILE A 27 -16.09 -29.12 19.89
N LEU A 28 -15.45 -28.02 19.47
CA LEU A 28 -15.93 -26.66 19.74
C LEU A 28 -17.32 -26.43 19.17
N ARG A 29 -17.65 -26.99 18.00
CA ARG A 29 -19.02 -26.91 17.45
C ARG A 29 -20.02 -27.65 18.34
N LYS A 30 -19.66 -28.82 18.86
CA LYS A 30 -20.52 -29.59 19.77
C LYS A 30 -20.70 -28.90 21.13
N LEU A 31 -19.66 -28.28 21.67
CA LEU A 31 -19.70 -27.59 22.96
C LEU A 31 -20.39 -26.23 22.89
N THR A 32 -20.12 -25.43 21.85
CA THR A 32 -20.59 -24.03 21.77
C THR A 32 -21.84 -23.86 20.92
N GLY A 33 -22.23 -24.87 20.13
CA GLY A 33 -23.26 -24.76 19.09
C GLY A 33 -22.87 -23.89 17.90
N ARG A 34 -21.73 -23.17 17.97
CA ARG A 34 -21.30 -22.20 16.95
C ARG A 34 -20.36 -22.85 15.93
N CYS A 35 -20.46 -22.46 14.67
CA CYS A 35 -19.46 -22.78 13.65
C CYS A 35 -18.22 -21.89 13.79
N GLU A 36 -17.18 -22.19 13.01
CA GLU A 36 -15.92 -21.43 13.05
C GLU A 36 -16.09 -19.98 12.64
N LEU A 37 -16.86 -19.70 11.58
CA LEU A 37 -17.12 -18.34 11.11
C LEU A 37 -17.82 -17.51 12.20
N GLN A 38 -18.81 -18.09 12.89
CA GLN A 38 -19.43 -17.47 14.07
C GLN A 38 -18.43 -17.12 15.16
N ARG A 39 -17.55 -18.06 15.52
CA ARG A 39 -16.53 -17.80 16.54
C ARG A 39 -15.55 -16.70 16.12
N ILE A 40 -15.18 -16.63 14.84
CA ILE A 40 -14.31 -15.56 14.33
C ILE A 40 -15.04 -14.21 14.39
N CYS A 41 -16.26 -14.12 13.87
CA CYS A 41 -17.01 -12.86 13.84
C CYS A 41 -17.32 -12.33 15.25
N TYR A 42 -17.66 -13.20 16.21
CA TYR A 42 -18.03 -12.78 17.56
C TYR A 42 -16.84 -12.46 18.47
N ASN A 43 -15.70 -13.14 18.30
CA ASN A 43 -14.57 -12.99 19.21
C ASN A 43 -13.49 -12.01 18.72
N ASN A 44 -13.70 -11.34 17.58
CA ASN A 44 -12.75 -10.39 17.01
C ASN A 44 -13.48 -9.13 16.64
N LYS A 45 -12.96 -7.94 16.96
CA LYS A 45 -13.50 -6.65 16.51
C LYS A 45 -13.51 -6.53 14.97
N PRO A 46 -14.37 -5.68 14.38
CA PRO A 46 -14.29 -5.34 12.96
C PRO A 46 -12.89 -4.86 12.56
N GLY A 47 -12.48 -5.12 11.32
CA GLY A 47 -11.16 -4.75 10.80
C GLY A 47 -10.30 -5.93 10.36
N ALA A 48 -9.01 -5.67 10.13
CA ALA A 48 -8.08 -6.61 9.50
C ALA A 48 -7.96 -7.94 10.25
N GLY A 49 -7.88 -7.90 11.58
CA GLY A 49 -7.75 -9.12 12.39
C GLY A 49 -8.90 -10.11 12.17
N ARG A 50 -10.14 -9.62 12.03
CA ARG A 50 -11.32 -10.46 11.73
C ARG A 50 -11.30 -10.92 10.28
N SER A 51 -11.11 -10.01 9.33
CA SER A 51 -11.20 -10.31 7.89
C SER A 51 -10.09 -11.26 7.42
N LEU A 52 -8.86 -11.12 7.92
CA LEU A 52 -7.77 -12.07 7.64
C LEU A 52 -8.07 -13.48 8.16
N LYS A 53 -8.68 -13.59 9.35
CA LYS A 53 -9.09 -14.89 9.91
C LYS A 53 -10.23 -15.51 9.11
N ILE A 54 -11.22 -14.72 8.68
CA ILE A 54 -12.29 -15.17 7.79
C ILE A 54 -11.72 -15.64 6.45
N GLU A 55 -10.87 -14.84 5.81
CA GLU A 55 -10.25 -15.19 4.53
C GLU A 55 -9.49 -16.51 4.61
N THR A 56 -8.67 -16.67 5.66
CA THR A 56 -7.90 -17.88 5.93
C THR A 56 -8.82 -19.08 6.16
N SER A 57 -9.88 -18.91 6.94
CA SER A 57 -10.85 -19.97 7.24
C SER A 57 -11.59 -20.45 5.99
N LEU A 58 -12.04 -19.52 5.14
CA LEU A 58 -12.72 -19.80 3.88
C LEU A 58 -11.80 -20.52 2.89
N LYS A 59 -10.58 -20.00 2.67
CA LYS A 59 -9.58 -20.62 1.77
C LYS A 59 -9.16 -22.02 2.20
N ALA A 60 -9.05 -22.26 3.52
CA ALA A 60 -8.66 -23.55 4.06
C ALA A 60 -9.81 -24.56 4.18
N SER A 61 -11.05 -24.15 3.88
CA SER A 61 -12.22 -25.04 3.88
C SER A 61 -12.04 -26.20 2.89
N LYS A 62 -12.70 -27.35 3.13
CA LYS A 62 -12.82 -28.44 2.12
C LYS A 62 -14.05 -28.28 1.23
N ASN A 63 -15.02 -27.46 1.66
CA ASN A 63 -16.24 -27.25 0.92
C ASN A 63 -15.99 -26.18 -0.15
N LYS A 64 -16.37 -26.50 -1.40
CA LYS A 64 -16.08 -25.66 -2.56
C LYS A 64 -16.74 -24.28 -2.47
N LEU A 65 -17.99 -24.21 -2.01
CA LEU A 65 -18.73 -22.96 -1.84
C LEU A 65 -17.98 -21.99 -0.92
N LEU A 66 -17.50 -22.50 0.23
CA LEU A 66 -16.71 -21.69 1.17
C LEU A 66 -15.36 -21.26 0.59
N GLN A 67 -14.68 -22.12 -0.18
CA GLN A 67 -13.42 -21.77 -0.82
C GLN A 67 -13.60 -20.69 -1.88
N THR A 68 -14.66 -20.76 -2.68
CA THR A 68 -14.92 -19.81 -3.78
C THR A 68 -15.52 -18.50 -3.33
N ALA A 69 -16.05 -18.43 -2.10
CA ALA A 69 -16.64 -17.22 -1.52
C ALA A 69 -15.68 -16.00 -1.56
N VAL A 70 -14.36 -16.22 -1.48
CA VAL A 70 -13.35 -15.14 -1.52
C VAL A 70 -13.03 -14.63 -2.93
N THR A 71 -13.62 -15.24 -3.97
CA THR A 71 -13.37 -14.93 -5.38
C THR A 71 -14.64 -14.60 -6.17
N VAL A 72 -15.79 -14.49 -5.49
CA VAL A 72 -17.06 -14.15 -6.13
C VAL A 72 -17.06 -12.72 -6.68
N HIS A 73 -17.97 -12.45 -7.62
CA HIS A 73 -18.25 -11.08 -8.05
C HIS A 73 -18.88 -10.28 -6.89
N PRO A 74 -18.62 -8.97 -6.74
CA PRO A 74 -19.24 -8.14 -5.71
C PRO A 74 -20.76 -8.31 -5.59
N ASP A 75 -21.47 -8.31 -6.72
CA ASP A 75 -22.94 -8.45 -6.76
C ASP A 75 -23.44 -9.81 -6.23
N ALA A 76 -22.57 -10.82 -6.18
CA ALA A 76 -22.92 -12.15 -5.68
C ALA A 76 -22.63 -12.32 -4.17
N ILE A 77 -22.11 -11.29 -3.48
CA ILE A 77 -21.73 -11.39 -2.06
C ILE A 77 -22.94 -11.72 -1.18
N GLU A 78 -24.05 -11.01 -1.34
CA GLU A 78 -25.27 -11.24 -0.55
C GLU A 78 -25.76 -12.68 -0.72
N LYS A 79 -25.87 -13.13 -1.97
CA LYS A 79 -26.28 -14.51 -2.27
C LYS A 79 -25.32 -15.54 -1.69
N THR A 80 -24.02 -15.27 -1.78
CA THR A 80 -22.98 -16.14 -1.20
C THR A 80 -23.14 -16.26 0.31
N ILE A 81 -23.50 -15.18 1.01
CA ILE A 81 -23.73 -15.22 2.45
C ILE A 81 -24.93 -16.10 2.78
N GLU A 82 -26.06 -15.96 2.08
CA GLU A 82 -27.22 -16.83 2.27
C GLU A 82 -26.85 -18.31 2.14
N ASP A 83 -26.09 -18.66 1.10
CA ASP A 83 -25.71 -20.04 0.86
C ASP A 83 -24.72 -20.55 1.93
N ILE A 84 -23.84 -19.69 2.44
CA ILE A 84 -22.96 -20.01 3.58
C ILE A 84 -23.79 -20.28 4.85
N MET A 85 -24.78 -19.43 5.12
CA MET A 85 -25.64 -19.55 6.30
C MET A 85 -26.44 -20.85 6.25
N ALA A 86 -27.03 -21.17 5.09
CA ALA A 86 -27.72 -22.42 4.84
C ALA A 86 -26.79 -23.63 5.02
N LEU A 87 -25.62 -23.62 4.38
CA LEU A 87 -24.63 -24.69 4.49
C LEU A 87 -24.17 -24.95 5.94
N LYS A 88 -24.10 -23.90 6.75
CA LYS A 88 -23.68 -24.00 8.15
C LYS A 88 -24.82 -24.30 9.12
N ASN A 89 -26.06 -24.39 8.64
CA ASN A 89 -27.28 -24.49 9.45
C ASN A 89 -27.33 -23.38 10.51
N VAL A 90 -27.02 -22.14 10.13
CA VAL A 90 -27.13 -20.99 11.04
C VAL A 90 -28.50 -20.36 10.86
N ASN A 91 -29.27 -20.28 11.95
CA ASN A 91 -30.53 -19.55 11.97
C ASN A 91 -30.25 -18.04 12.00
N VAL A 92 -30.78 -17.32 11.02
CA VAL A 92 -30.52 -15.88 10.79
C VAL A 92 -31.19 -15.02 11.88
N ASP A 93 -32.42 -15.36 12.27
CA ASP A 93 -33.20 -14.62 13.28
C ASP A 93 -32.49 -14.57 14.64
N THR A 94 -31.77 -15.63 14.97
CA THR A 94 -31.00 -15.76 16.22
C THR A 94 -29.55 -15.26 16.08
N ASN A 95 -29.07 -14.98 14.86
CA ASN A 95 -27.68 -14.57 14.59
C ASN A 95 -27.57 -13.46 13.52
N PRO A 96 -28.33 -12.36 13.61
CA PRO A 96 -28.32 -11.32 12.57
C PRO A 96 -26.96 -10.62 12.45
N GLN A 97 -26.18 -10.54 13.53
CA GLN A 97 -24.85 -9.93 13.51
C GLN A 97 -23.84 -10.73 12.67
N LEU A 98 -24.06 -12.03 12.47
CA LEU A 98 -23.15 -12.86 11.68
C LEU A 98 -23.20 -12.50 10.20
N SER A 99 -24.39 -12.30 9.63
CA SER A 99 -24.52 -11.95 8.22
C SER A 99 -23.84 -10.62 7.94
N VAL A 100 -24.11 -9.60 8.76
CA VAL A 100 -23.48 -8.27 8.67
C VAL A 100 -21.95 -8.36 8.79
N SER A 101 -21.47 -9.10 9.79
CA SER A 101 -20.02 -9.25 10.00
C SER A 101 -19.34 -9.98 8.85
N LEU A 102 -19.99 -11.01 8.31
CA LEU A 102 -19.47 -11.78 7.19
C LEU A 102 -19.53 -10.97 5.89
N GLN A 103 -20.56 -10.16 5.69
CA GLN A 103 -20.69 -9.23 4.57
C GLN A 103 -19.54 -8.24 4.54
N ALA A 104 -19.27 -7.56 5.65
CA ALA A 104 -18.13 -6.64 5.76
C ALA A 104 -16.80 -7.35 5.44
N CYS A 105 -16.57 -8.55 5.98
CA CYS A 105 -15.36 -9.32 5.67
C CYS A 105 -15.28 -9.70 4.18
N LEU A 106 -16.37 -10.16 3.56
CA LEU A 106 -16.37 -10.56 2.15
C LEU A 106 -16.21 -9.36 1.21
N LEU A 107 -16.84 -8.22 1.50
CA LEU A 107 -16.63 -6.97 0.77
C LEU A 107 -15.14 -6.58 0.80
N GLN A 108 -14.51 -6.67 1.96
CA GLN A 108 -13.08 -6.40 2.10
C GLN A 108 -12.20 -7.37 1.30
N ILE A 109 -12.46 -8.67 1.42
CA ILE A 109 -11.68 -9.71 0.76
C ILE A 109 -11.81 -9.62 -0.77
N VAL A 110 -13.04 -9.53 -1.28
CA VAL A 110 -13.32 -9.41 -2.72
C VAL A 110 -12.84 -8.07 -3.26
N GLY A 111 -13.08 -6.99 -2.52
CA GLY A 111 -12.61 -5.65 -2.86
C GLY A 111 -11.10 -5.57 -3.00
N TYR A 112 -10.34 -6.18 -2.09
CA TYR A 112 -8.87 -6.25 -2.19
C TYR A 112 -8.40 -6.98 -3.45
N ARG A 113 -9.07 -8.07 -3.82
CA ARG A 113 -8.78 -8.79 -5.06
C ARG A 113 -9.04 -7.90 -6.27
N ASN A 114 -10.19 -7.23 -6.33
CA ASN A 114 -10.55 -6.35 -7.44
C ASN A 114 -9.59 -5.15 -7.54
N LEU A 115 -9.23 -4.55 -6.39
CA LEU A 115 -8.20 -3.53 -6.31
C LEU A 115 -6.87 -4.01 -6.87
N THR A 116 -6.44 -5.22 -6.51
CA THR A 116 -5.19 -5.81 -7.02
C THR A 116 -5.20 -5.94 -8.55
N LEU A 117 -6.33 -6.35 -9.12
CA LEU A 117 -6.51 -6.46 -10.57
C LEU A 117 -6.48 -5.08 -11.25
N GLU A 118 -7.16 -4.09 -10.68
CA GLU A 118 -7.21 -2.74 -11.25
C GLU A 118 -5.86 -2.02 -11.18
N VAL A 119 -5.15 -2.13 -10.05
CA VAL A 119 -3.79 -1.59 -9.90
C VAL A 119 -2.83 -2.26 -10.89
N GLU A 120 -2.93 -3.58 -11.07
CA GLU A 120 -2.09 -4.30 -12.04
C GLU A 120 -2.42 -3.92 -13.48
N ARG A 121 -3.70 -3.65 -13.79
CA ARG A 121 -4.14 -3.15 -15.10
C ARG A 121 -3.46 -1.81 -15.41
N LEU A 122 -3.58 -0.84 -14.51
CA LEU A 122 -2.97 0.50 -14.66
C LEU A 122 -1.43 0.43 -14.69
N ARG A 123 -0.81 -0.46 -13.92
CA ARG A 123 0.65 -0.64 -13.92
C ARG A 123 1.17 -1.15 -15.26
N ARG A 124 0.40 -2.01 -15.93
CA ARG A 124 0.75 -2.58 -17.25
C ARG A 124 0.39 -1.68 -18.42
N GLU A 125 -0.57 -0.79 -18.24
CA GLU A 125 -0.97 0.18 -19.24
C GLU A 125 0.18 1.17 -19.50
N ALA A 126 0.78 1.11 -20.69
CA ALA A 126 1.86 2.00 -21.05
C ALA A 126 1.33 3.40 -21.30
N TYR A 127 2.11 4.42 -20.92
CA TYR A 127 1.81 5.79 -21.32
C TYR A 127 1.83 5.91 -22.85
N ASP A 128 0.78 6.49 -23.39
CA ASP A 128 0.57 6.67 -24.83
C ASP A 128 0.41 8.16 -25.14
N ALA A 129 1.31 8.68 -25.99
CA ALA A 129 1.34 10.09 -26.36
C ALA A 129 0.29 10.44 -27.43
N ASP A 130 -0.27 9.43 -28.10
CA ASP A 130 -1.36 9.60 -29.06
C ASP A 130 -2.73 9.51 -28.38
N ASN A 131 -2.77 9.23 -27.07
CA ASN A 131 -4.00 9.18 -26.28
C ASN A 131 -4.23 10.51 -25.55
N ASN A 132 -5.27 11.23 -25.95
CA ASN A 132 -5.64 12.54 -25.39
C ASN A 132 -5.84 12.51 -23.86
N GLN A 133 -6.37 11.41 -23.29
CA GLN A 133 -6.60 11.32 -21.85
C GLN A 133 -5.27 11.24 -21.07
N HIS A 134 -4.27 10.53 -21.63
CA HIS A 134 -2.95 10.42 -21.03
C HIS A 134 -2.18 11.73 -21.09
N GLU A 135 -2.24 12.43 -22.22
CA GLU A 135 -1.64 13.76 -22.39
C GLU A 135 -2.34 14.80 -21.49
N GLU A 136 -3.67 14.77 -21.34
CA GLU A 136 -4.38 15.66 -20.40
C GLU A 136 -3.96 15.41 -18.95
N MET A 137 -3.80 14.16 -18.52
CA MET A 137 -3.30 13.84 -17.18
C MET A 137 -1.87 14.36 -16.95
N LEU A 138 -0.98 14.21 -17.95
CA LEU A 138 0.39 14.70 -17.85
C LEU A 138 0.43 16.24 -17.82
N HIS A 139 -0.40 16.90 -18.63
CA HIS A 139 -0.57 18.35 -18.57
C HIS A 139 -1.16 18.80 -17.22
N GLN A 140 -2.15 18.08 -16.69
CA GLN A 140 -2.74 18.39 -15.38
C GLN A 140 -1.68 18.33 -14.28
N LEU A 141 -0.80 17.31 -14.30
CA LEU A 141 0.32 17.22 -13.36
C LEU A 141 1.20 18.48 -13.40
N TRP A 142 1.56 18.94 -14.60
CA TRP A 142 2.35 20.17 -14.77
C TRP A 142 1.63 21.39 -14.18
N LYS A 143 0.35 21.61 -14.54
CA LYS A 143 -0.47 22.72 -14.03
C LYS A 143 -0.52 22.75 -12.50
N LEU A 144 -0.63 21.58 -11.87
CA LEU A 144 -0.72 21.46 -10.41
C LEU A 144 0.61 21.75 -9.70
N LEU A 145 1.74 21.36 -10.31
CA LEU A 145 3.07 21.47 -9.70
C LEU A 145 3.84 22.75 -10.08
N LYS A 146 3.48 23.38 -11.20
CA LYS A 146 4.07 24.63 -11.71
C LYS A 146 2.98 25.65 -12.03
N PRO A 147 2.20 26.09 -11.01
CA PRO A 147 1.12 27.03 -11.23
C PRO A 147 1.65 28.34 -11.85
N GLY A 148 1.00 28.80 -12.92
CA GLY A 148 1.36 30.04 -13.62
C GLY A 148 2.51 29.93 -14.62
N VAL A 149 3.15 28.78 -14.77
CA VAL A 149 4.18 28.54 -15.79
C VAL A 149 3.59 27.63 -16.88
N PRO A 150 3.30 28.13 -18.09
CA PRO A 150 2.78 27.29 -19.17
C PRO A 150 3.84 26.28 -19.62
N LEU A 151 3.38 25.09 -20.02
CA LEU A 151 4.23 24.11 -20.70
C LEU A 151 4.39 24.55 -22.16
N GLU A 152 5.63 24.77 -22.61
CA GLU A 152 5.95 25.29 -23.94
C GLU A 152 5.75 24.24 -25.04
N ALA A 153 6.08 22.99 -24.72
CA ALA A 153 5.93 21.85 -25.60
C ALA A 153 5.82 20.56 -24.79
N ARG A 154 5.18 19.55 -25.38
CA ARG A 154 5.05 18.21 -24.78
C ARG A 154 6.42 17.58 -24.50
N ILE A 155 7.41 17.79 -25.36
CA ILE A 155 8.81 17.37 -25.14
C ILE A 155 9.62 18.63 -24.87
N SER A 156 10.09 18.82 -23.65
CA SER A 156 10.87 19.99 -23.25
C SER A 156 11.66 19.75 -21.97
N LYS A 157 12.71 20.56 -21.75
CA LYS A 157 13.51 20.54 -20.51
C LYS A 157 12.71 20.87 -19.25
N GLN A 158 11.52 21.48 -19.40
CA GLN A 158 10.68 21.87 -18.28
C GLN A 158 10.31 20.69 -17.38
N TRP A 159 10.14 19.48 -17.95
CA TRP A 159 9.84 18.28 -17.17
C TRP A 159 10.90 17.93 -16.12
N CYS A 160 12.17 18.26 -16.37
CA CYS A 160 13.23 18.07 -15.39
C CYS A 160 13.02 18.94 -14.14
N GLU A 161 12.31 20.07 -14.25
CA GLU A 161 12.03 20.96 -13.11
C GLU A 161 11.07 20.37 -12.09
N ILE A 162 10.27 19.37 -12.46
CA ILE A 162 9.43 18.60 -11.54
C ILE A 162 10.00 17.19 -11.28
N GLY A 163 11.25 16.98 -11.69
CA GLY A 163 12.02 15.79 -11.36
C GLY A 163 11.77 14.58 -12.27
N PHE A 164 11.45 14.78 -13.54
CA PHE A 164 11.61 13.73 -14.57
C PHE A 164 13.06 13.66 -15.07
N GLN A 165 13.50 12.50 -15.57
CA GLN A 165 14.92 12.28 -15.89
C GLN A 165 15.35 12.97 -17.19
N GLY A 166 14.42 13.23 -18.11
CA GLY A 166 14.71 13.89 -19.38
C GLY A 166 13.52 14.69 -19.90
N ASP A 167 13.62 15.07 -21.18
CA ASP A 167 12.70 16.02 -21.81
C ASP A 167 11.35 15.37 -22.15
N ASP A 168 11.25 14.05 -22.04
CA ASP A 168 10.04 13.27 -22.29
C ASP A 168 9.72 12.33 -21.11
N PRO A 169 8.70 12.65 -20.29
CA PRO A 169 8.23 11.82 -19.18
C PRO A 169 7.84 10.39 -19.55
N LYS A 170 7.48 10.12 -20.81
CA LYS A 170 7.07 8.78 -21.28
C LYS A 170 8.08 7.70 -20.92
N THR A 171 9.37 8.03 -20.97
CA THR A 171 10.45 7.08 -20.71
C THR A 171 10.58 6.70 -19.23
N ASP A 172 10.08 7.52 -18.32
CA ASP A 172 10.14 7.32 -16.88
C ASP A 172 9.02 6.40 -16.36
N PHE A 173 7.89 6.32 -17.06
CA PHE A 173 6.75 5.47 -16.69
C PHE A 173 6.92 3.98 -17.02
N ARG A 174 8.07 3.53 -17.55
CA ARG A 174 8.25 2.13 -18.02
C ARG A 174 7.95 1.06 -16.97
N GLY A 175 8.31 1.30 -15.71
CA GLY A 175 8.13 0.30 -14.63
C GLY A 175 6.70 0.23 -14.10
N MET A 176 6.08 1.40 -13.88
CA MET A 176 4.79 1.55 -13.22
C MET A 176 3.65 1.97 -14.15
N GLY A 177 3.90 2.09 -15.45
CA GLY A 177 2.89 2.46 -16.44
C GLY A 177 2.11 3.72 -16.08
N LEU A 178 0.84 3.72 -16.46
CA LEU A 178 -0.10 4.80 -16.18
C LEU A 178 -0.36 4.95 -14.67
N LEU A 179 -0.24 3.88 -13.87
CA LEU A 179 -0.39 3.96 -12.40
C LEU A 179 0.55 5.00 -11.78
N GLY A 180 1.80 5.09 -12.27
CA GLY A 180 2.75 6.10 -11.81
C GLY A 180 2.25 7.53 -12.03
N LEU A 181 1.70 7.81 -13.22
CA LEU A 181 1.10 9.10 -13.54
C LEU A 181 -0.17 9.35 -12.73
N CYS A 182 -1.08 8.37 -12.64
CA CYS A 182 -2.31 8.47 -11.85
C CYS A 182 -2.02 8.86 -10.39
N ASN A 183 -1.02 8.22 -9.77
CA ASN A 183 -0.65 8.50 -8.38
C ASN A 183 -0.04 9.89 -8.21
N LEU A 184 0.87 10.30 -9.11
CA LEU A 184 1.45 11.64 -9.08
C LEU A 184 0.39 12.73 -9.22
N VAL A 185 -0.53 12.59 -10.20
CA VAL A 185 -1.66 13.52 -10.39
C VAL A 185 -2.54 13.54 -9.14
N TYR A 186 -2.92 12.38 -8.62
CA TYR A 186 -3.75 12.29 -7.43
C TYR A 186 -3.11 13.00 -6.22
N PHE A 187 -1.80 12.81 -6.00
CA PHE A 187 -1.09 13.48 -4.91
C PHE A 187 -0.99 14.98 -5.12
N ALA A 188 -0.66 15.42 -6.34
CA ALA A 188 -0.60 16.85 -6.68
C ALA A 188 -1.99 17.53 -6.60
N GLU A 189 -3.07 16.79 -6.82
CA GLU A 189 -4.44 17.31 -6.77
C GLU A 189 -5.02 17.32 -5.35
N LYS A 190 -4.93 16.20 -4.62
CA LYS A 190 -5.56 16.04 -3.31
C LYS A 190 -4.71 16.58 -2.15
N GLU A 191 -3.39 16.56 -2.31
CA GLU A 191 -2.43 17.00 -1.28
C GLU A 191 -1.53 18.12 -1.83
N ASN A 192 -2.13 19.04 -2.61
CA ASN A 192 -1.38 20.03 -3.42
C ASN A 192 -0.33 20.82 -2.62
N ALA A 193 -0.68 21.31 -1.43
CA ALA A 193 0.25 22.03 -0.56
C ALA A 193 1.47 21.17 -0.17
N SER A 194 1.23 19.92 0.22
CA SER A 194 2.28 18.95 0.52
C SER A 194 3.11 18.63 -0.73
N ALA A 195 2.48 18.45 -1.89
CA ALA A 195 3.18 18.16 -3.14
C ALA A 195 4.11 19.30 -3.56
N LEU A 196 3.65 20.55 -3.50
CA LEU A 196 4.46 21.74 -3.79
C LEU A 196 5.60 21.93 -2.78
N GLN A 197 5.33 21.70 -1.49
CA GLN A 197 6.37 21.78 -0.46
C GLN A 197 7.45 20.71 -0.68
N ILE A 198 7.05 19.46 -0.89
CA ILE A 198 7.99 18.36 -1.15
C ILE A 198 8.79 18.63 -2.43
N LEU A 199 8.13 19.10 -3.50
CA LEU A 199 8.83 19.47 -4.73
C LEU A 199 9.87 20.57 -4.46
N SER A 200 9.50 21.64 -3.77
CA SER A 200 10.42 22.72 -3.38
C SER A 200 11.61 22.19 -2.58
N ASP A 201 11.36 21.40 -1.53
CA ASP A 201 12.40 20.81 -0.69
C ASP A 201 13.34 19.91 -1.49
N SER A 202 12.77 19.13 -2.43
CA SER A 202 13.51 18.18 -3.26
C SER A 202 14.49 18.85 -4.22
N LEU A 203 14.26 20.13 -4.56
CA LEU A 203 15.12 20.93 -5.43
C LEU A 203 16.22 21.68 -4.65
N GLN A 204 16.14 21.76 -3.32
CA GLN A 204 17.08 22.55 -2.52
C GLN A 204 18.33 21.73 -2.13
N PRO A 205 19.54 22.17 -2.52
CA PRO A 205 20.77 21.58 -1.99
C PRO A 205 20.96 22.01 -0.54
N LYS A 206 20.79 21.11 0.42
CA LYS A 206 21.13 21.42 1.82
C LYS A 206 22.63 21.66 1.96
N SER A 207 23.00 22.82 2.48
CA SER A 207 24.35 23.04 2.99
C SER A 207 24.50 22.37 4.35
N ARG A 208 25.16 21.20 4.41
CA ARG A 208 25.77 20.74 5.67
C ARG A 208 26.67 21.85 6.22
N ASP A 209 26.31 22.42 7.35
CA ASP A 209 27.16 23.33 8.10
C ASP A 209 28.35 22.53 8.63
N VAL A 210 29.49 22.67 7.96
CA VAL A 210 30.75 22.21 8.51
C VAL A 210 31.03 23.15 9.70
N GLY A 211 31.00 22.60 10.91
CA GLY A 211 31.33 23.36 12.13
C GLY A 211 32.67 24.08 11.97
N LYS A 212 32.76 25.29 12.53
CA LYS A 212 33.93 26.18 12.42
C LYS A 212 35.26 25.57 12.90
N ASP A 213 35.23 24.40 13.54
CA ASP A 213 36.42 23.74 14.08
C ASP A 213 37.19 22.90 13.05
N ASP A 214 36.63 22.60 11.87
CA ASP A 214 37.28 21.79 10.83
C ASP A 214 38.02 22.65 9.76
N PHE A 215 38.00 23.97 9.92
CA PHE A 215 38.58 24.96 9.00
C PHE A 215 40.11 24.96 8.97
N SER A 216 40.77 24.30 9.93
CA SER A 216 42.23 24.35 10.06
C SER A 216 42.99 23.25 9.32
N LYS A 217 42.31 22.27 8.70
CA LYS A 217 42.98 21.08 8.11
C LYS A 217 42.55 20.67 6.70
N THR A 218 41.61 21.38 6.08
CA THR A 218 41.09 20.98 4.76
C THR A 218 41.69 21.86 3.68
N SER A 219 42.27 21.27 2.63
CA SER A 219 42.83 22.02 1.51
C SER A 219 41.73 22.79 0.75
N LYS A 220 42.07 23.93 0.12
CA LYS A 220 41.12 24.74 -0.67
C LYS A 220 40.39 23.92 -1.75
N LEU A 221 41.08 22.93 -2.33
CA LEU A 221 40.52 21.98 -3.30
C LEU A 221 39.52 21.01 -2.66
N GLU A 222 39.80 20.45 -1.48
CA GLU A 222 38.83 19.62 -0.76
C GLU A 222 37.60 20.42 -0.28
N TRP A 223 37.77 21.70 0.05
CA TRP A 223 36.65 22.59 0.37
C TRP A 223 35.81 22.90 -0.87
N GLU A 224 36.43 23.18 -2.01
CA GLU A 224 35.74 23.36 -3.29
C GLU A 224 35.02 22.07 -3.71
N MET A 225 35.64 20.89 -3.57
CA MET A 225 34.99 19.61 -3.84
C MET A 225 33.80 19.34 -2.90
N LYS A 226 33.94 19.55 -1.58
CA LYS A 226 32.83 19.41 -0.60
C LYS A 226 31.72 20.46 -0.77
N LYS A 227 32.01 21.59 -1.41
CA LYS A 227 31.03 22.63 -1.74
C LYS A 227 30.18 22.24 -2.97
N PHE A 228 30.75 21.47 -3.90
CA PHE A 228 30.04 20.96 -5.07
C PHE A 228 29.29 19.65 -4.83
N ASP A 229 29.64 18.89 -3.78
CA ASP A 229 28.99 17.61 -3.42
C ASP A 229 27.68 17.77 -2.61
N LYS A 230 26.89 18.82 -2.92
CA LYS A 230 25.66 19.15 -2.18
C LYS A 230 24.47 19.15 -3.11
N SER A 231 23.81 18.01 -3.23
CA SER A 231 22.36 17.98 -3.45
C SER A 231 21.74 16.87 -2.60
N ILE A 232 21.33 17.23 -1.38
CA ILE A 232 20.55 16.36 -0.47
C ILE A 232 19.09 16.18 -1.00
N GLY A 233 18.75 16.84 -2.12
CA GLY A 233 17.50 16.68 -2.85
C GLY A 233 17.39 15.37 -3.64
N TYR A 234 16.18 15.06 -4.08
CA TYR A 234 15.88 13.93 -4.96
C TYR A 234 14.94 14.37 -6.08
N SER A 235 14.88 13.60 -7.17
CA SER A 235 13.97 13.90 -8.27
C SER A 235 12.52 13.57 -7.89
N PHE A 236 11.68 14.59 -7.65
CA PHE A 236 10.29 14.43 -7.17
C PHE A 236 9.48 13.38 -7.96
N ALA A 237 9.38 13.53 -9.28
CA ALA A 237 8.59 12.61 -10.10
C ALA A 237 9.18 11.18 -10.11
N ILE A 238 10.49 11.01 -10.29
CA ILE A 238 11.14 9.69 -10.24
C ILE A 238 10.93 9.01 -8.89
N VAL A 239 11.05 9.75 -7.78
CA VAL A 239 10.81 9.21 -6.44
C VAL A 239 9.34 8.85 -6.27
N GLY A 240 8.39 9.68 -6.73
CA GLY A 240 6.97 9.33 -6.71
C GLY A 240 6.64 8.06 -7.50
N ILE A 241 7.26 7.86 -8.67
CA ILE A 241 7.12 6.60 -9.44
C ILE A 241 7.71 5.42 -8.65
N ASN A 242 8.83 5.63 -7.96
CA ASN A 242 9.43 4.61 -7.09
C ASN A 242 8.58 4.27 -5.85
N ILE A 243 7.94 5.27 -5.24
CA ILE A 243 7.02 5.06 -4.12
C ILE A 243 5.74 4.36 -4.59
N THR A 244 5.31 4.59 -5.85
CA THR A 244 4.25 3.80 -6.49
C THR A 244 4.64 2.32 -6.58
N ASP A 245 5.85 2.00 -7.01
CA ASP A 245 6.38 0.63 -7.01
C ASP A 245 6.42 0.02 -5.59
N LEU A 246 6.85 0.80 -4.60
CA LEU A 246 6.84 0.38 -3.19
C LEU A 246 5.41 0.03 -2.72
N ALA A 247 4.44 0.91 -2.98
CA ALA A 247 3.03 0.70 -2.63
C ALA A 247 2.44 -0.53 -3.35
N TYR A 248 2.75 -0.71 -4.64
CA TYR A 248 2.38 -1.88 -5.42
C TYR A 248 2.94 -3.17 -4.81
N ASN A 249 4.21 -3.20 -4.40
CA ASN A 249 4.82 -4.37 -3.77
C ASN A 249 4.19 -4.69 -2.40
N LEU A 250 3.78 -3.68 -1.63
CA LEU A 250 3.01 -3.90 -0.40
C LEU A 250 1.60 -4.46 -0.68
N LEU A 251 0.98 -4.10 -1.81
CA LEU A 251 -0.29 -4.66 -2.26
C LEU A 251 -0.13 -6.13 -2.69
N ILE A 252 0.77 -6.43 -3.62
CA ILE A 252 0.90 -7.79 -4.16
C ILE A 252 1.36 -8.80 -3.11
N SER A 253 2.22 -8.40 -2.17
CA SER A 253 2.65 -9.26 -1.06
C SER A 253 1.54 -9.56 -0.05
N GLY A 254 0.41 -8.86 -0.10
CA GLY A 254 -0.66 -8.97 0.88
C GLY A 254 -0.45 -8.11 2.14
N ALA A 255 0.68 -7.40 2.27
CA ALA A 255 0.98 -6.60 3.46
C ALA A 255 -0.05 -5.47 3.67
N LEU A 256 -0.53 -4.84 2.59
CA LEU A 256 -1.56 -3.80 2.68
C LEU A 256 -2.92 -4.30 3.14
N LYS A 257 -3.18 -5.62 3.25
CA LYS A 257 -4.45 -6.11 3.79
C LYS A 257 -4.71 -5.57 5.19
N THR A 258 -3.66 -5.51 6.02
CA THR A 258 -3.76 -4.95 7.38
C THR A 258 -4.30 -3.53 7.36
N HIS A 259 -3.72 -2.66 6.54
CA HIS A 259 -4.18 -1.28 6.43
C HIS A 259 -5.56 -1.17 5.79
N LEU A 260 -5.74 -1.78 4.61
CA LEU A 260 -6.95 -1.61 3.80
C LEU A 260 -8.20 -2.20 4.48
N TYR A 261 -8.07 -3.29 5.22
CA TYR A 261 -9.19 -3.83 6.00
C TYR A 261 -9.52 -3.01 7.25
N ASN A 262 -8.63 -2.12 7.69
CA ASN A 262 -8.91 -1.21 8.80
C ASN A 262 -9.52 0.12 8.32
N VAL A 263 -9.21 0.58 7.10
CA VAL A 263 -9.68 1.89 6.60
C VAL A 263 -10.81 1.82 5.58
N ALA A 264 -11.05 0.66 4.97
CA ALA A 264 -12.09 0.47 3.95
C ALA A 264 -13.08 -0.63 4.37
N PRO A 265 -14.01 -0.35 5.31
CA PRO A 265 -15.03 -1.31 5.74
C PRO A 265 -16.00 -1.70 4.62
N GLU A 266 -16.27 -0.80 3.68
CA GLU A 266 -17.25 -1.00 2.60
C GLU A 266 -16.68 -1.73 1.37
N SER A 267 -15.39 -1.55 1.07
CA SER A 267 -14.58 -2.32 0.11
C SER A 267 -13.31 -1.52 -0.20
N PRO A 268 -12.11 -2.15 -0.23
CA PRO A 268 -10.92 -1.52 -0.80
C PRO A 268 -11.12 -1.12 -2.27
N THR A 269 -10.61 0.06 -2.66
CA THR A 269 -10.73 0.63 -4.02
C THR A 269 -9.45 1.37 -4.40
N LEU A 270 -9.34 1.79 -5.67
CA LEU A 270 -8.17 2.51 -6.18
C LEU A 270 -7.90 3.80 -5.39
N HIS A 271 -8.97 4.49 -4.97
CA HIS A 271 -8.89 5.67 -4.10
C HIS A 271 -8.11 5.38 -2.81
N HIS A 272 -8.39 4.27 -2.13
CA HIS A 272 -7.67 3.89 -0.92
C HIS A 272 -6.19 3.60 -1.18
N PHE A 273 -5.87 2.98 -2.32
CA PHE A 273 -4.48 2.75 -2.74
C PHE A 273 -3.74 4.08 -3.01
N GLN A 274 -4.41 5.04 -3.65
CA GLN A 274 -3.88 6.37 -3.90
C GLN A 274 -3.67 7.17 -2.59
N GLN A 275 -4.59 7.04 -1.63
CA GLN A 275 -4.39 7.60 -0.28
C GLN A 275 -3.18 6.97 0.44
N THR A 276 -3.01 5.64 0.33
CA THR A 276 -1.80 4.97 0.82
C THR A 276 -0.54 5.52 0.13
N PHE A 277 -0.58 5.76 -1.18
CA PHE A 277 0.52 6.39 -1.91
C PHE A 277 0.85 7.79 -1.35
N CYS A 278 -0.15 8.65 -1.13
CA CYS A 278 0.05 9.98 -0.55
C CYS A 278 0.74 9.91 0.82
N PHE A 279 0.26 9.01 1.70
CA PHE A 279 0.90 8.77 3.00
C PHE A 279 2.36 8.34 2.84
N LEU A 280 2.63 7.36 1.98
CA LEU A 280 3.98 6.84 1.77
C LEU A 280 4.91 7.90 1.19
N MET A 281 4.43 8.77 0.30
CA MET A 281 5.23 9.84 -0.29
C MET A 281 5.64 10.86 0.78
N GLN A 282 4.69 11.31 1.61
CA GLN A 282 4.96 12.26 2.70
C GLN A 282 5.88 11.67 3.77
N GLU A 283 5.62 10.42 4.20
CA GLU A 283 6.44 9.76 5.21
C GLU A 283 7.83 9.40 4.69
N PHE A 284 7.95 9.05 3.40
CA PHE A 284 9.25 8.84 2.79
C PHE A 284 10.05 10.14 2.74
N HIS A 285 9.43 11.27 2.40
CA HIS A 285 10.11 12.58 2.40
C HIS A 285 10.67 12.93 3.78
N LYS A 286 9.85 12.79 4.83
CA LYS A 286 10.32 12.98 6.22
C LYS A 286 11.46 12.04 6.56
N PHE A 287 11.31 10.76 6.21
CA PHE A 287 12.33 9.75 6.47
C PHE A 287 13.64 10.01 5.72
N TRP A 288 13.58 10.48 4.48
CA TRP A 288 14.73 10.88 3.68
C TRP A 288 15.50 12.01 4.37
N ILE A 289 14.78 13.02 4.85
CA ILE A 289 15.34 14.15 5.59
C ILE A 289 15.98 13.69 6.91
N GLU A 290 15.32 12.80 7.66
CA GLU A 290 15.82 12.24 8.93
C GLU A 290 17.08 11.40 8.75
N GLU A 291 17.16 10.62 7.67
CA GLU A 291 18.34 9.77 7.39
C GLU A 291 19.56 10.56 6.92
N ASP A 292 19.38 11.81 6.48
CA ASP A 292 20.42 12.71 5.96
C ASP A 292 21.48 11.99 5.08
N PRO A 293 21.07 11.32 3.99
CA PRO A 293 21.99 10.61 3.12
C PRO A 293 23.05 11.56 2.54
N LEU A 294 24.24 11.04 2.25
CA LEU A 294 25.32 11.84 1.66
C LEU A 294 24.88 12.43 0.31
N ASP A 295 24.26 11.59 -0.51
CA ASP A 295 23.84 11.93 -1.87
C ASP A 295 22.73 10.97 -2.36
N ILE A 296 22.29 11.21 -3.60
CA ILE A 296 21.24 10.44 -4.25
C ILE A 296 21.61 8.97 -4.53
N MET A 297 22.90 8.59 -4.56
CA MET A 297 23.33 7.21 -4.77
C MET A 297 22.92 6.31 -3.60
N GLU A 298 22.67 6.87 -2.42
CA GLU A 298 22.14 6.16 -1.26
C GLU A 298 20.63 5.86 -1.36
N PHE A 299 19.95 6.32 -2.41
CA PHE A 299 18.49 6.21 -2.55
C PHE A 299 17.97 4.79 -2.32
N ASN A 300 18.56 3.79 -2.97
CA ASN A 300 18.10 2.40 -2.84
C ASN A 300 18.27 1.87 -1.40
N ARG A 301 19.33 2.29 -0.69
CA ARG A 301 19.58 1.90 0.70
C ARG A 301 18.50 2.49 1.61
N VAL A 302 18.24 3.79 1.49
CA VAL A 302 17.24 4.51 2.29
C VAL A 302 15.83 4.00 2.00
N ARG A 303 15.46 3.85 0.72
CA ARG A 303 14.17 3.28 0.28
C ARG A 303 13.95 1.88 0.85
N THR A 304 14.96 1.02 0.83
CA THR A 304 14.87 -0.33 1.40
C THR A 304 14.67 -0.31 2.92
N LYS A 305 15.35 0.62 3.61
CA LYS A 305 15.17 0.81 5.06
C LYS A 305 13.75 1.29 5.38
N PHE A 306 13.23 2.25 4.60
CA PHE A 306 11.86 2.73 4.71
C PHE A 306 10.84 1.61 4.48
N TYR A 307 10.98 0.83 3.41
CA TYR A 307 10.11 -0.31 3.11
C TYR A 307 10.04 -1.31 4.27
N LYS A 308 11.19 -1.65 4.87
CA LYS A 308 11.24 -2.53 6.06
C LYS A 308 10.54 -1.91 7.27
N ARG A 309 10.64 -0.60 7.48
CA ARG A 309 9.92 0.13 8.54
C ARG A 309 8.41 0.01 8.34
N ILE A 310 7.91 0.24 7.12
CA ILE A 310 6.48 0.13 6.80
C ILE A 310 5.98 -1.31 6.96
N LEU A 311 6.73 -2.31 6.47
CA LEU A 311 6.39 -3.72 6.67
C LEU A 311 6.27 -4.08 8.16
N LYS A 312 7.20 -3.60 8.99
CA LYS A 312 7.15 -3.84 10.44
C LYS A 312 5.90 -3.22 11.08
N GLN A 313 5.48 -2.03 10.64
CA GLN A 313 4.24 -1.41 11.12
C GLN A 313 3.01 -2.26 10.75
N LEU A 314 2.94 -2.73 9.50
CA LEU A 314 1.83 -3.54 8.98
C LEU A 314 1.72 -4.95 9.60
N GLN A 315 2.68 -5.38 10.41
CA GLN A 315 2.57 -6.61 11.21
C GLN A 315 1.61 -6.46 12.39
N ASN A 316 1.38 -5.23 12.88
CA ASN A 316 0.35 -4.98 13.88
C ASN A 316 -1.02 -5.00 13.19
N THR A 317 -1.89 -5.93 13.56
CA THR A 317 -3.22 -6.10 12.94
C THR A 317 -4.13 -4.88 13.05
N ASP A 318 -3.86 -3.99 14.01
CA ASP A 318 -4.63 -2.76 14.21
C ASP A 318 -4.04 -1.56 13.45
N MET A 319 -2.97 -1.76 12.68
CA MET A 319 -2.29 -0.70 11.94
C MET A 319 -3.17 -0.11 10.84
N ALA A 320 -3.22 1.22 10.78
CA ALA A 320 -3.72 1.98 9.64
C ALA A 320 -2.67 3.03 9.27
N LEU A 321 -2.20 3.00 8.02
CA LEU A 321 -1.27 3.96 7.45
C LEU A 321 -2.00 5.26 7.09
N CYS A 322 -2.52 5.95 8.10
CA CYS A 322 -3.16 7.24 7.94
C CYS A 322 -2.13 8.34 8.21
N PRO A 323 -2.12 9.44 7.43
CA PRO A 323 -1.42 10.63 7.88
C PRO A 323 -1.98 11.01 9.26
N HIS A 324 -1.16 11.63 10.12
CA HIS A 324 -1.69 12.36 11.29
C HIS A 324 -2.51 13.56 10.80
N PHE A 325 -3.59 13.31 10.05
CA PHE A 325 -4.75 14.17 10.10
C PHE A 325 -5.30 13.99 11.50
N ALA A 326 -5.68 15.11 12.12
CA ALA A 326 -6.47 15.10 13.33
C ALA A 326 -7.58 14.07 13.15
N ALA A 327 -7.35 12.87 13.70
CA ALA A 327 -8.39 11.91 13.91
C ALA A 327 -9.30 12.66 14.87
N SER A 328 -10.36 13.23 14.31
CA SER A 328 -11.57 13.47 15.06
C SER A 328 -11.74 12.25 15.95
N GLU A 329 -11.64 12.48 17.24
CA GLU A 329 -11.87 11.52 18.34
C GLU A 329 -13.31 10.97 18.33
N GLY A 330 -14.00 10.95 17.19
CA GLY A 330 -15.45 10.77 17.07
C GLY A 330 -15.92 9.52 16.33
N LEU A 331 -15.05 8.66 15.79
CA LEU A 331 -15.50 7.47 15.03
C LEU A 331 -14.92 6.13 15.50
N VAL A 332 -14.23 6.10 16.65
CA VAL A 332 -13.76 4.83 17.26
C VAL A 332 -14.81 4.19 18.18
N ASN A 333 -15.97 4.84 18.37
CA ASN A 333 -17.09 4.27 19.12
C ASN A 333 -18.40 4.39 18.32
N LEU A 334 -18.60 3.51 17.35
CA LEU A 334 -19.93 3.07 16.89
C LEU A 334 -19.86 1.60 16.46
#